data_AF-A0A7H4MQ14-F1
#
_entry.id   AF-A0A7H4MQ14-F1
#
_cell.length_a   1.000
_cell.length_b   1.000
_cell.length_c   1.000
_cell.angle_alpha   90.00
_cell.angle_beta   90.00
_cell.angle_gamma   90.00
#
_symmetry.space_group_name_H-M   'P 1'
#
loop_
_entity.id
_entity.type
_entity.pdbx_description
1 polymer ?
#
loop_
_entity_poly.entity_id
_entity_poly.type
_entity_poly.pdbx_seq_one_letter_code
_entity_poly.pdbx_strand_id
1 'polypeptide(L)'
;MITNPQVVAAYKVTLLSAFVASIFNGVFGLLMAWILTRYRFPGRTLLDALMDLPFALPTAVAGLTLLRCFRLTEFTVNGWRSSILK
;
A
#
# COMPACT_ATOMS: atom_id res chain seq x y z
N MET A 1 -26.41 -24.07 -4.70
CA MET A 1 -25.40 -23.03 -5.03
C MET A 1 -25.50 -21.77 -4.16
N ILE A 2 -26.58 -21.53 -3.39
CA ILE A 2 -26.75 -20.33 -2.54
C ILE A 2 -26.45 -20.56 -1.03
N THR A 3 -26.24 -21.80 -0.60
CA THR A 3 -25.98 -22.15 0.82
C THR A 3 -24.64 -22.85 1.02
N ASN A 4 -23.58 -22.41 0.33
CA ASN A 4 -22.25 -22.92 0.62
C ASN A 4 -21.66 -22.09 1.78
N PRO A 5 -21.41 -22.68 2.98
CA PRO A 5 -20.95 -21.95 4.16
C PRO A 5 -19.64 -21.19 3.92
N GLN A 6 -18.82 -21.59 2.95
CA GLN A 6 -17.61 -20.90 2.55
C GLN A 6 -17.89 -19.51 1.93
N VAL A 7 -18.96 -19.38 1.15
CA VAL A 7 -19.32 -18.11 0.49
C VAL A 7 -19.85 -17.10 1.51
N VAL A 8 -20.67 -17.57 2.47
CA VAL A 8 -21.19 -16.73 3.57
C VAL A 8 -20.07 -16.30 4.52
N ALA A 9 -19.12 -17.20 4.83
CA ALA A 9 -17.94 -16.86 5.61
C ALA A 9 -17.06 -15.82 4.89
N ALA A 10 -16.84 -15.99 3.58
CA ALA A 10 -16.08 -15.03 2.78
C ALA A 10 -16.75 -13.65 2.74
N TYR A 11 -18.08 -13.58 2.55
CA TYR A 11 -18.80 -12.31 2.62
C TYR A 11 -18.64 -11.61 3.98
N LYS A 12 -18.75 -12.36 5.08
CA LYS A 12 -18.60 -11.80 6.44
C LYS A 12 -17.19 -11.27 6.70
N VAL A 13 -16.16 -12.00 6.25
CA VAL A 13 -14.76 -11.56 6.37
C VAL A 13 -14.50 -10.32 5.52
N THR A 14 -15.00 -10.28 4.28
CA THR A 14 -14.85 -9.12 3.40
C THR A 14 -15.56 -7.89 3.96
N LEU A 15 -16.79 -8.04 4.49
CA LEU A 15 -17.54 -6.92 5.08
C LEU A 15 -16.86 -6.38 6.34
N LEU A 16 -16.41 -7.25 7.24
CA LEU A 16 -15.67 -6.83 8.44
C LEU A 16 -14.34 -6.19 8.07
N SER A 17 -13.60 -6.78 7.14
CA SER A 17 -12.34 -6.23 6.64
C SER A 17 -12.54 -4.86 6.01
N ALA A 18 -13.52 -4.71 5.13
CA ALA A 18 -13.84 -3.43 4.50
C ALA A 18 -14.31 -2.37 5.52
N PHE A 19 -15.09 -2.78 6.53
CA PHE A 19 -15.55 -1.88 7.59
C PHE A 19 -14.39 -1.37 8.45
N VAL A 20 -13.53 -2.27 8.91
CA VAL A 20 -12.33 -1.91 9.69
C VAL A 20 -11.38 -1.05 8.84
N ALA A 21 -11.14 -1.46 7.59
CA ALA A 21 -10.31 -0.69 6.66
C ALA A 21 -10.89 0.70 6.40
N SER A 22 -12.21 0.83 6.25
CA SER A 22 -12.86 2.12 6.00
C SER A 22 -12.76 3.06 7.21
N ILE A 23 -12.99 2.57 8.42
CA ILE A 23 -12.79 3.36 9.65
C ILE A 23 -11.34 3.80 9.75
N PHE A 24 -10.40 2.86 9.59
CA PHE A 24 -8.98 3.16 9.73
C PHE A 24 -8.52 4.18 8.68
N ASN A 25 -8.91 3.99 7.42
CA ASN A 25 -8.57 4.89 6.33
C ASN A 25 -9.24 6.26 6.50
N GLY A 26 -10.47 6.31 7.00
CA GLY A 26 -11.16 7.55 7.33
C GLY A 26 -10.47 8.33 8.45
N VAL A 27 -10.09 7.65 9.54
CA VAL A 27 -9.37 8.29 10.66
C VAL A 27 -8.00 8.77 10.20
N PHE A 28 -7.21 7.93 9.51
CA PHE A 28 -5.88 8.32 9.01
C PHE A 28 -5.96 9.46 8.00
N GLY A 29 -6.86 9.36 7.02
CA GLY A 29 -7.07 10.39 6.01
C GLY A 29 -7.52 11.71 6.63
N LEU A 30 -8.43 11.66 7.60
CA LEU A 30 -8.90 12.85 8.32
C LEU A 30 -7.77 13.48 9.16
N LEU A 31 -6.99 12.66 9.88
CA LEU A 31 -5.82 13.13 10.64
C LEU A 31 -4.80 13.82 9.73
N MET A 32 -4.49 13.22 8.58
CA MET A 32 -3.52 13.78 7.64
C MET A 32 -4.02 15.08 6.99
N ALA A 33 -5.28 15.11 6.54
CA ALA A 33 -5.90 16.33 6.03
C ALA A 33 -5.94 17.44 7.11
N TRP A 34 -6.22 17.07 8.36
CA TRP A 34 -6.22 18.00 9.49
C TRP A 34 -4.83 18.57 9.77
N ILE A 35 -3.78 17.73 9.75
CA ILE A 35 -2.39 18.18 9.95
C ILE A 35 -1.96 19.13 8.81
N LEU A 36 -2.23 18.77 7.56
CA LEU A 36 -1.86 19.60 6.40
C LEU A 36 -2.56 20.97 6.38
N THR A 37 -3.79 21.04 6.86
CA THR A 37 -4.57 22.29 6.88
C THR A 37 -4.24 23.17 8.09
N ARG A 38 -4.00 22.56 9.27
CA ARG A 38 -3.79 23.30 10.52
C ARG A 38 -2.34 23.71 10.76
N TYR A 39 -1.37 22.94 10.26
CA TYR A 39 0.04 23.20 10.52
C TYR A 39 0.82 23.53 9.24
N ARG A 40 1.33 24.77 9.18
CA ARG A 40 2.30 25.19 8.15
C ARG A 40 3.72 24.81 8.56
N PHE A 41 4.03 23.52 8.50
CA PHE A 41 5.40 23.03 8.64
C PHE A 41 6.13 23.07 7.28
N PRO A 42 7.46 23.34 7.25
CA PRO A 42 8.25 23.34 6.02
C PRO A 42 8.31 21.97 5.31
N GLY A 43 7.93 20.88 5.99
CA GLY A 43 7.81 19.53 5.41
C GLY A 43 6.45 19.19 4.79
N ARG A 44 5.48 20.12 4.79
CA ARG A 44 4.12 19.88 4.26
C ARG A 44 4.13 19.49 2.79
N THR A 45 4.88 20.19 1.96
CA THR A 45 4.95 19.94 0.51
C THR A 45 5.48 18.53 0.19
N LEU A 46 6.38 18.00 1.02
CA LEU A 46 6.91 16.65 0.85
C LEU A 46 5.86 15.59 1.16
N LEU A 47 5.11 15.77 2.25
CA LEU A 47 4.00 14.87 2.63
C LEU A 47 2.85 14.92 1.61
N ASP A 48 2.52 16.12 1.13
CA ASP A 48 1.50 16.36 0.10
C ASP A 48 1.90 15.66 -1.21
N ALA A 49 3.14 15.91 -1.68
CA ALA A 49 3.67 15.27 -2.87
C ALA A 49 3.75 13.75 -2.74
N LEU A 50 4.09 13.20 -1.56
CA LEU A 50 4.15 11.75 -1.34
C LEU A 50 2.76 11.09 -1.32
N MET A 51 1.74 11.80 -0.82
CA MET A 51 0.34 11.37 -0.87
C MET A 51 -0.23 11.40 -2.29
N ASP A 52 0.13 12.43 -3.08
CA ASP A 52 -0.28 12.55 -4.48
C ASP A 52 0.55 11.67 -5.42
N LEU A 53 1.79 11.33 -5.06
CA LEU A 53 2.69 10.50 -5.86
C LEU A 53 2.05 9.20 -6.36
N PRO A 54 1.42 8.36 -5.53
CA PRO A 54 0.77 7.14 -6.01
C PRO A 54 -0.38 7.41 -6.99
N PHE A 55 -1.05 8.55 -6.91
CA PHE A 55 -2.11 8.94 -7.84
C PHE A 55 -1.57 9.58 -9.13
N ALA A 56 -0.44 10.27 -9.04
CA ALA A 56 0.26 10.89 -10.17
C ALA A 56 1.07 9.86 -10.97
N LEU A 57 1.44 8.72 -10.36
CA LEU A 57 2.12 7.64 -11.04
C LEU A 57 1.15 6.89 -11.97
N PRO A 58 1.45 6.80 -13.27
CA PRO A 58 0.70 5.93 -14.16
C PRO A 58 0.79 4.49 -13.66
N THR A 59 -0.34 3.76 -13.66
CA THR A 59 -0.39 2.35 -13.25
C THR A 59 0.65 1.47 -13.95
N ALA A 60 0.99 1.79 -15.20
CA ALA A 60 2.06 1.14 -15.96
C ALA A 60 3.45 1.31 -15.33
N VAL A 61 3.77 2.48 -14.77
CA VAL A 61 5.06 2.77 -14.12
C VAL A 61 5.14 2.08 -12.75
N ALA A 62 4.02 1.98 -12.03
CA ALA A 62 3.93 1.21 -10.78
C ALA A 62 4.22 -0.29 -11.01
N GLY A 63 3.71 -0.85 -12.11
CA GLY A 63 4.01 -2.24 -12.50
C GLY A 63 5.49 -2.46 -12.81
N LEU A 64 6.12 -1.55 -13.55
CA LEU A 64 7.55 -1.63 -13.87
C LEU A 64 8.44 -1.46 -12.63
N THR A 65 8.08 -0.58 -11.71
CA THR A 65 8.82 -0.36 -10.45
C THR A 65 8.68 -1.56 -9.51
N LEU A 66 7.49 -2.17 -9.40
CA LEU A 66 7.30 -3.42 -8.65
C LEU A 66 8.08 -4.58 -9.26
N LEU A 67 8.03 -4.78 -10.58
CA LEU A 67 8.81 -5.80 -11.28
C LEU A 67 10.32 -5.61 -11.01
N ARG A 68 10.78 -4.36 -11.03
CA ARG A 68 12.18 -4.01 -10.75
C ARG A 68 12.54 -4.23 -9.28
N CYS A 69 11.67 -3.86 -8.34
CA CYS A 69 11.87 -4.09 -6.91
C CYS A 69 11.92 -5.60 -6.58
N PHE A 70 11.03 -6.39 -7.17
CA PHE A 70 11.01 -7.84 -6.98
C PHE A 70 12.26 -8.51 -7.58
N ARG A 71 12.66 -8.13 -8.80
CA ARG A 71 13.91 -8.58 -9.41
C ARG A 71 15.15 -8.15 -8.62
N LEU A 72 15.17 -6.94 -8.07
CA LEU A 72 16.26 -6.47 -7.21
C LEU A 72 16.31 -7.27 -5.90
N THR A 73 15.17 -7.55 -5.30
CA THR A 73 15.08 -8.39 -4.08
C THR A 73 15.58 -9.80 -4.37
N GLU A 74 15.22 -10.37 -5.51
CA GLU A 74 15.73 -11.67 -5.97
C GLU A 74 17.24 -11.63 -6.26
N PHE A 75 17.75 -10.55 -6.85
CA PHE A 75 19.19 -10.33 -7.06
C PHE A 75 19.95 -10.20 -5.74
N THR A 76 19.38 -9.52 -4.73
CA THR A 76 19.96 -9.45 -3.39
C THR A 76 19.89 -10.79 -2.67
N VAL A 77 18.79 -11.54 -2.72
CA VAL A 77 18.69 -12.84 -2.06
C VAL A 77 19.59 -13.90 -2.72
N ASN A 78 19.66 -13.93 -4.04
CA ASN A 78 20.51 -14.90 -4.77
C ASN A 78 21.97 -14.45 -4.91
N GLY A 79 22.25 -13.14 -4.86
CA GLY A 79 23.61 -12.58 -4.96
C GLY A 79 24.46 -12.92 -3.74
N TRP A 80 23.88 -12.90 -2.53
CA TRP A 80 24.57 -13.33 -1.31
C TRP A 80 24.79 -14.84 -1.32
N ARG A 81 23.83 -15.60 -1.86
CA ARG A 81 23.90 -17.07 -1.98
C ARG A 81 24.94 -17.54 -3.02
N SER A 82 25.15 -16.76 -4.09
CA SER A 82 26.19 -17.01 -5.09
C SER A 82 27.60 -16.65 -4.62
N SER A 83 27.75 -15.76 -3.63
CA SER A 83 29.05 -15.40 -3.07
C SER A 83 29.54 -16.35 -1.98
N ILE A 84 28.66 -17.19 -1.43
CA ILE A 84 28.98 -18.18 -0.38
C ILE A 84 29.38 -19.54 -0.99
N LEU A 85 29.09 -19.77 -2.28
CA LEU A 85 29.43 -21.00 -3.01
C LEU A 85 30.70 -20.87 -3.89
N LYS A 86 31.52 -19.84 -3.66
CA LYS A 86 32.86 -19.65 -4.25
C LYS A 86 33.87 -19.51 -3.12
#